data_AF-E6LH74-F1
#
_entry.id   AF-E6LH74-F1
#
_cell.length_a   1.000
_cell.length_b   1.000
_cell.length_c   1.000
_cell.angle_alpha   90.00
_cell.angle_beta   90.00
_cell.angle_gamma   90.00
#
_symmetry.space_group_name_H-M   'P 1'
#
loop_
_entity.id
_entity.type
_entity.pdbx_description
1 polymer ?
#
loop_
_entity_poly.entity_id
_entity_poly.type
_entity_poly.pdbx_seq_one_letter_code
_entity_poly.pdbx_strand_id
1 'polypeptide(L)' 'MSIGENLKVLRKKAKKNQTKFAKDIGISRTYLSDLEHNRKSLSIDTIEKIAKN' A
#
# COMPACT_ATOMS: atom_id res chain seq x y z
N MET A 1 -7.80 -9.91 8.75
CA MET A 1 -7.46 -8.84 7.79
C MET A 1 -6.04 -9.06 7.31
N SER A 2 -5.82 -9.09 6.00
CA SER A 2 -4.47 -9.12 5.45
C SER A 2 -3.81 -7.74 5.50
N ILE A 3 -2.49 -7.69 5.30
CA ILE A 3 -1.76 -6.41 5.18
C ILE A 3 -2.32 -5.58 4.01
N GLY A 4 -2.65 -6.23 2.88
CA GLY A 4 -3.28 -5.59 1.73
C GLY A 4 -4.62 -4.94 2.05
N GLU A 5 -5.46 -5.62 2.84
CA GLU A 5 -6.75 -5.07 3.29
C GLU A 5 -6.55 -3.87 4.23
N ASN A 6 -5.61 -3.97 5.17
CA ASN A 6 -5.28 -2.85 6.08
C ASN A 6 -4.76 -1.63 5.30
N LEU A 7 -3.92 -1.86 4.29
CA LEU A 7 -3.41 -0.80 3.43
C LEU A 7 -4.54 -0.09 2.66
N LYS A 8 -5.48 -0.88 2.14
CA LYS A 8 -6.69 -0.37 1.47
C LYS A 8 -7.56 0.46 2.41
N VAL A 9 -7.71 0.02 3.66
CA VAL A 9 -8.44 0.76 4.69
C VAL A 9 -7.75 2.09 5.00
N LEU A 10 -6.43 2.09 5.21
CA LEU A 10 -5.66 3.31 5.47
C LEU A 10 -5.77 4.32 4.32
N ARG A 11 -5.62 3.86 3.07
CA ARG A 11 -5.79 4.72 1.90
C ARG A 11 -7.17 5.35 1.84
N LYS A 12 -8.23 4.56 2.10
CA LYS A 12 -9.61 5.06 2.11
C LYS A 12 -9.85 6.05 3.24
N LYS A 13 -9.31 5.80 4.45
CA LYS A 13 -9.36 6.74 5.58
C LYS A 13 -8.67 8.07 5.23
N ALA A 14 -7.57 8.02 4.49
CA ALA A 14 -6.88 9.20 3.97
C ALA A 14 -7.60 9.90 2.80
N LYS A 15 -8.74 9.37 2.31
CA LYS A 15 -9.51 9.88 1.14
C LYS A 15 -8.65 10.04 -0.12
N LYS A 16 -7.68 9.13 -0.33
CA LYS A 16 -6.76 9.16 -1.48
C LYS A 16 -7.10 8.06 -2.49
N ASN A 17 -6.94 8.37 -3.77
CA ASN A 17 -6.91 7.34 -4.81
C ASN A 17 -5.56 6.60 -4.78
N GLN A 18 -5.47 5.45 -5.46
CA GLN A 18 -4.26 4.62 -5.46
C GLN A 18 -3.04 5.37 -5.99
N THR A 19 -3.19 6.21 -7.03
CA THR A 19 -2.08 6.99 -7.58
C THR A 19 -1.49 7.96 -6.56
N LYS A 20 -2.34 8.73 -5.87
CA LYS A 20 -1.91 9.72 -4.87
C LYS A 20 -1.28 9.02 -3.67
N PHE A 21 -1.91 7.97 -3.16
CA PHE A 21 -1.39 7.22 -2.02
C PHE A 21 -0.06 6.51 -2.33
N ALA A 22 0.08 5.91 -3.53
CA ALA A 22 1.32 5.28 -3.96
C ALA A 22 2.46 6.30 -4.06
N LYS A 23 2.18 7.51 -4.58
CA LYS A 23 3.14 8.62 -4.62
C LYS A 23 3.59 9.02 -3.21
N ASP A 24 2.66 9.12 -2.26
CA ASP A 24 2.95 9.53 -0.89
C ASP A 24 3.86 8.53 -0.15
N ILE A 25 3.69 7.23 -0.41
CA ILE A 25 4.51 6.17 0.21
C ILE A 25 5.69 5.73 -0.67
N GLY A 26 5.94 6.41 -1.79
CA GLY A 26 7.11 6.18 -2.66
C GLY A 26 7.10 4.86 -3.44
N ILE A 27 5.91 4.34 -3.81
CA ILE A 27 5.78 3.10 -4.61
C ILE A 27 5.02 3.33 -5.92
N SER A 28 5.06 2.36 -6.83
CA SER A 28 4.26 2.43 -8.06
C SER A 28 2.78 2.13 -7.78
N ARG A 29 1.88 2.76 -8.55
CA ARG A 29 0.42 2.50 -8.47
C ARG A 29 0.10 1.02 -8.68
N THR A 30 0.76 0.37 -9.65
CA THR A 30 0.57 -1.06 -9.94
C THR A 30 0.96 -1.91 -8.75
N TYR A 31 2.10 -1.59 -8.12
CA TYR A 31 2.55 -2.30 -6.93
C TYR A 31 1.56 -2.12 -5.78
N LEU A 32 1.10 -0.89 -5.49
CA LEU A 32 0.03 -0.66 -4.51
C LEU A 32 -1.23 -1.48 -4.81
N SER A 33 -1.63 -1.57 -6.08
CA SER A 33 -2.79 -2.37 -6.48
C SER A 33 -2.57 -3.85 -6.18
N ASP A 34 -1.39 -4.39 -6.50
CA ASP A 34 -1.06 -5.79 -6.20
C ASP A 34 -1.03 -6.07 -4.69
N LEU A 35 -0.58 -5.11 -3.89
CA LEU A 35 -0.66 -5.17 -2.42
C LEU A 35 -2.11 -5.21 -1.94
N GLU A 36 -2.95 -4.27 -2.36
CA GLU A 36 -4.36 -4.18 -1.92
C GLU A 36 -5.22 -5.37 -2.35
N HIS A 37 -4.79 -6.12 -3.37
CA HIS A 37 -5.46 -7.32 -3.87
C HIS A 37 -4.77 -8.62 -3.41
N ASN A 38 -3.79 -8.56 -2.50
CA ASN A 38 -3.02 -9.70 -2.01
C ASN A 38 -2.36 -10.55 -3.12
N ARG A 39 -2.03 -9.94 -4.27
CA ARG A 39 -1.44 -10.62 -5.43
C ARG A 39 0.08 -10.76 -5.32
N LYS A 40 0.71 -10.02 -4.41
CA LYS A 40 2.12 -10.21 -4.03
C LYS A 40 2.25 -10.40 -2.54
N SER A 41 3.07 -11.37 -2.14
CA SER A 41 3.65 -11.41 -0.80
C SER A 41 4.57 -10.19 -0.65
N LEU A 42 4.30 -9.36 0.34
CA LEU A 42 5.17 -8.25 0.70
C LEU A 42 6.49 -8.82 1.22
N SER A 43 7.61 -8.47 0.59
CA SER A 43 8.90 -8.63 1.26
C SER A 43 8.94 -7.70 2.48
N ILE A 44 9.58 -8.16 3.55
CA ILE A 44 9.74 -7.41 4.81
C ILE A 44 10.31 -6.00 4.52
N ASP A 45 11.26 -5.89 3.59
CA ASP A 45 11.86 -4.63 3.12
C ASP A 45 10.85 -3.58 2.64
N THR A 46 9.74 -4.01 2.05
CA THR A 46 8.71 -3.09 1.56
C THR A 46 7.87 -2.57 2.72
N ILE A 47 7.58 -3.43 3.69
CA ILE A 47 6.81 -3.07 4.89
C ILE A 47 7.57 -2.02 5.69
N GLU A 48 8.90 -2.17 5.84
CA GLU A 48 9.72 -1.18 6.54
C GLU A 48 9.70 0.21 5.88
N LYS A 49 9.69 0.27 4.54
CA LYS A 49 9.60 1.55 3.81
C LYS A 49 8.26 2.24 4.01
N ILE A 50 7.17 1.46 4.10
CA ILE A 50 5.83 2.00 4.34
C ILE A 50 5.69 2.44 5.80
N ALA A 51 6.28 1.71 6.76
CA ALA A 51 6.16 1.99 8.20
C ALA A 51 7.04 3.15 8.70
N LYS A 52 8.09 3.53 7.96
CA LYS A 52 8.98 4.65 8.31
C LYS A 52 8.41 6.03 7.93
N ASN A 53 7.24 6.11 7.31
CA ASN A 53 6.50 7.36 7.00
C ASN A 53 5.12 7.34 7.63
#